data_AF-A0A3D2ES54-F1
#
_entry.id   AF-A0A3D2ES54-F1
#
_cell.length_a   1.000
_cell.length_b   1.000
_cell.length_c   1.000
_cell.angle_alpha   90.00
_cell.angle_beta   90.00
_cell.angle_gamma   90.00
#
_symmetry.space_group_name_H-M   'P 1'
#
loop_
_entity.id
_entity.type
_entity.pdbx_description
1 polymer ?
#
loop_
_entity_poly.entity_id
_entity_poly.type
_entity_poly.pdbx_seq_one_letter_code
_entity_poly.pdbx_strand_id
1 'polypeptide(L)' 'CWHHREDVGQHADHPDLCGRCVDNVDGAGEARQFA' A
#
# COMPACT_ATOMS: atom_id res chain seq x y z
N CYS A 1 5.46 -0.48 -3.00
CA CYS A 1 5.54 -1.73 -3.80
C CYS A 1 6.27 -1.54 -5.14
N TRP A 2 6.88 -0.37 -5.41
CA TRP A 2 7.55 -0.06 -6.68
C TRP A 2 6.64 -0.01 -7.92
N HIS A 3 5.33 -0.11 -7.74
CA HIS A 3 4.36 0.03 -8.82
C HIS A 3 3.92 1.48 -8.96
N HIS A 4 3.90 1.98 -10.18
CA HIS A 4 3.26 3.26 -10.48
C HIS A 4 1.74 3.08 -10.42
N ARG A 5 1.10 3.81 -9.51
CA ARG A 5 -0.34 3.70 -9.24
C ARG A 5 -0.91 5.10 -9.04
N GLU A 6 -2.15 5.31 -9.49
CA GLU A 6 -2.87 6.58 -9.30
C GLU A 6 -3.18 6.88 -7.83
N ASP A 7 -3.17 5.84 -6.98
CA ASP A 7 -3.53 5.97 -5.58
C ASP A 7 -2.36 6.35 -4.63
N VAL A 8 -1.17 6.57 -5.16
CA VAL A 8 -0.05 7.12 -4.38
C VAL A 8 -0.37 8.56 -3.96
N GLY A 9 -0.22 8.87 -2.68
CA GLY A 9 -0.48 10.22 -2.13
C GLY A 9 -1.92 10.47 -1.69
N GLN A 10 -2.81 9.48 -1.78
CA GLN A 10 -4.18 9.60 -1.28
C GLN A 10 -4.33 9.39 0.23
N HIS A 11 -3.29 8.87 0.91
CA HIS A 11 -3.29 8.62 2.35
C HIS A 11 -2.46 9.68 3.08
N ALA A 12 -3.08 10.46 3.97
CA ALA A 12 -2.43 11.58 4.66
C ALA A 12 -1.25 11.13 5.54
N ASP A 13 -1.38 10.00 6.25
CA ASP A 13 -0.32 9.44 7.09
C ASP A 13 0.79 8.74 6.30
N HIS A 14 0.51 8.41 5.02
CA HIS A 14 1.43 7.72 4.12
C HIS A 14 1.43 8.33 2.71
N PRO A 15 1.90 9.58 2.55
CA PRO A 15 1.79 10.33 1.31
C PRO A 15 2.62 9.75 0.15
N ASP A 16 3.63 8.93 0.44
CA ASP A 16 4.46 8.30 -0.58
C ASP A 16 4.02 6.86 -0.92
N LEU A 17 2.94 6.37 -0.29
CA LEU A 17 2.46 5.00 -0.46
C LEU A 17 1.12 4.95 -1.20
N CYS A 18 0.94 3.86 -1.96
CA CYS A 18 -0.37 3.46 -2.45
C CYS A 18 -1.13 2.72 -1.34
N GLY A 19 -2.46 2.70 -1.40
CA GLY A 19 -3.34 2.09 -0.40
C GLY A 19 -3.05 0.61 -0.12
N ARG A 20 -2.56 -0.14 -1.12
CA ARG A 20 -2.10 -1.52 -0.90
C ARG A 20 -0.88 -1.60 0.02
N CYS A 21 0.04 -0.64 -0.11
CA CYS A 21 1.20 -0.56 0.77
C CYS A 21 0.81 -0.06 2.15
N VAL A 22 -0.18 0.83 2.25
CA VAL A 22 -0.74 1.26 3.53
C VAL A 22 -1.37 0.08 4.28
N ASP A 23 -2.20 -0.72 3.63
CA ASP A 23 -2.79 -1.91 4.24
C ASP A 23 -1.73 -2.92 4.70
N ASN A 24 -0.62 -3.05 3.97
CA ASN A 24 0.51 -3.88 4.38
C ASN A 24 1.32 -3.32 5.57
N VAL A 25 1.28 -2.01 5.83
CA VAL A 25 2.05 -1.36 6.89
C VAL A 25 1.23 -1.21 8.17
N ASP A 26 -0.02 -0.76 8.05
CA ASP A 26 -0.89 -0.39 9.17
C ASP A 26 -2.17 -1.25 9.25
N GLY A 27 -2.52 -1.94 8.17
CA GLY A 27 -3.70 -2.80 8.08
C GLY A 27 -3.41 -4.28 8.38
N ALA A 28 -4.28 -5.14 7.86
CA ALA A 28 -4.14 -6.59 8.01
C ALA A 28 -3.13 -7.20 7.00
N GLY A 29 -2.72 -6.40 6.03
CA GLY A 29 -1.92 -6.83 4.87
C GLY A 29 -2.71 -7.68 3.87
N GLU A 30 -2.07 -7.92 2.73
CA GLU A 30 -2.64 -8.73 1.65
C GLU A 30 -2.43 -10.22 1.88
N ALA A 31 -3.47 -11.03 1.62
CA ALA A 31 -3.35 -12.48 1.61
C ALA A 31 -2.41 -12.94 0.49
N ARG A 32 -1.17 -13.31 0.85
CA ARG A 32 -0.18 -13.86 -0.08
C ARG A 32 -0.26 -15.37 -0.09
N GLN A 33 -0.48 -15.96 -1.28
CA GLN A 33 -0.60 -17.42 -1.41
C GLN A 33 0.77 -18.10 -1.53
N PHE A 34 1.75 -17.46 -2.18
CA PHE A 34 3.10 -17.99 -2.38
C PHE A 34 4.13 -16.83 -2.49
N ALA A 35 5.42 -17.13 -2.31
CA ALA A 35 6.54 -16.18 -2.39
C ALA A 35 7.25 -16.23 -3.75
#